data_AF-A0A8B9VXE5-F1
#
_entry.id   AF-A0A8B9VXE5-F1
#
_cell.length_a   1.000
_cell.length_b   1.000
_cell.length_c   1.000
_cell.angle_alpha   90.00
_cell.angle_beta   90.00
_cell.angle_gamma   90.00
#
_symmetry.space_group_name_H-M   'P 1'
#
loop_
_entity.id
_entity.type
_entity.pdbx_description
1 polymer ?
#
loop_
_entity_poly.entity_id
_entity_poly.type
_entity_poly.pdbx_seq_one_letter_code
_entity_poly.pdbx_strand_id
1 'polypeptide(L)'
;MNPARSFGPAVIVRRFSSAHWVFWVGPILGACLAALLYFYILVPYCMNMSDRVAIVKGTYESEEEWEEQREERKKSMELTPP
;
A
#
# COMPACT_ATOMS: atom_id res chain seq x y z
N MET A 1 -0.59 -1.98 16.51
CA MET A 1 -1.31 -1.00 17.35
C MET A 1 -2.11 -0.09 16.42
N ASN A 2 -3.44 -0.05 16.51
CA ASN A 2 -4.30 0.63 15.53
C ASN A 2 -4.83 1.96 16.10
N PRO A 3 -4.45 3.13 15.55
CA PRO A 3 -4.94 4.43 15.99
C PRO A 3 -6.47 4.55 15.92
N ALA A 4 -7.11 3.95 14.90
CA ALA A 4 -8.56 3.97 14.72
C ALA A 4 -9.31 3.23 15.85
N ARG A 5 -8.69 2.19 16.45
CA ARG A 5 -9.25 1.43 17.57
C ARG A 5 -9.27 2.23 18.87
N SER A 6 -8.30 3.13 19.07
CA SER A 6 -8.26 4.01 20.25
C SER A 6 -9.05 5.31 20.06
N PHE A 7 -9.29 5.73 18.81
CA PHE A 7 -10.04 6.94 18.48
C PHE A 7 -11.56 6.79 18.66
N GLY A 8 -12.14 5.62 18.29
CA GLY A 8 -13.58 5.37 18.37
C GLY A 8 -14.20 5.62 19.76
N PRO A 9 -13.70 4.99 20.85
CA PRO A 9 -14.24 5.21 22.19
C PRO A 9 -13.97 6.64 22.72
N ALA A 10 -12.85 7.25 22.32
CA ALA A 10 -12.45 8.58 22.78
C ALA A 10 -13.40 9.69 22.27
N VAL A 11 -13.91 9.55 21.04
CA VAL A 11 -14.91 10.47 20.48
C VAL A 11 -16.26 10.33 21.18
N ILE A 12 -16.71 9.10 21.44
CA ILE A 12 -18.02 8.81 22.05
C ILE A 12 -18.06 9.29 23.51
N VAL A 13 -16.98 9.12 24.27
CA VAL A 13 -16.89 9.49 25.70
C VAL A 13 -16.49 10.97 25.88
N ARG A 14 -16.13 11.69 24.80
CA ARG A 14 -15.60 13.08 24.82
C ARG A 14 -14.46 13.29 25.83
N ARG A 15 -13.68 12.25 26.13
CA ARG A 15 -12.49 12.30 26.99
C ARG A 15 -11.26 11.99 26.17
N PHE A 16 -10.64 13.05 25.65
CA PHE A 16 -9.29 12.98 25.12
C PHE A 16 -8.32 13.12 26.29
N SER A 17 -7.69 12.02 26.69
CA SER A 17 -6.59 12.08 27.65
C SER A 17 -5.42 12.85 27.01
N SER A 18 -4.71 13.69 27.77
CA SER A 18 -3.64 14.56 27.24
C SER A 18 -2.52 13.80 26.50
N ALA A 19 -2.40 12.49 26.72
CA ALA A 19 -1.45 11.60 26.03
C ALA A 19 -1.99 10.93 24.74
N HIS A 20 -3.18 11.30 24.25
CA HIS A 20 -3.79 10.65 23.08
C HIS A 20 -2.93 10.75 21.80
N TRP A 21 -2.09 11.78 21.69
CA TRP A 21 -1.15 11.98 20.58
C TRP A 21 -0.13 10.83 20.44
N VAL A 22 0.21 10.15 21.54
CA VAL A 22 1.17 9.02 21.54
C VAL A 22 0.63 7.83 20.73
N PHE A 23 -0.70 7.66 20.68
CA PHE A 23 -1.34 6.62 19.87
C PHE A 23 -1.32 6.91 18.37
N TRP A 24 -0.98 8.14 17.97
CA TRP A 24 -0.76 8.52 16.57
C TRP A 24 0.73 8.49 16.24
N VAL A 25 1.54 9.16 17.06
CA VAL A 25 2.98 9.30 16.82
C VAL A 25 3.69 7.96 16.93
N GLY A 26 3.40 7.13 17.94
CA GLY A 26 4.05 5.84 18.14
C GLY A 26 3.86 4.88 16.95
N PRO A 27 2.61 4.59 16.52
CA PRO A 27 2.38 3.71 15.39
C PRO A 27 2.88 4.26 14.05
N ILE A 28 2.77 5.57 13.79
CA ILE A 28 3.26 6.17 12.55
C ILE A 28 4.77 6.09 12.48
N LEU A 29 5.49 6.48 13.53
CA LEU A 29 6.95 6.36 13.56
C LEU A 29 7.41 4.91 13.45
N GLY A 30 6.77 4.00 14.20
CA GLY A 30 7.08 2.58 14.13
C GLY A 30 6.86 2.00 12.74
N ALA A 31 5.75 2.35 12.08
CA ALA A 31 5.45 1.90 10.73
C ALA A 31 6.44 2.48 9.70
N CYS A 32 6.75 3.78 9.78
CA CYS A 32 7.74 4.41 8.90
C CYS A 32 9.13 3.77 9.06
N LEU A 33 9.58 3.56 10.31
CA LEU A 33 10.88 2.95 10.57
C LEU A 33 10.94 1.49 10.10
N ALA A 34 9.88 0.72 10.35
CA ALA A 34 9.78 -0.67 9.89
C ALA A 34 9.75 -0.77 8.36
N ALA A 35 9.01 0.12 7.68
CA ALA A 35 8.96 0.17 6.22
C ALA A 35 10.34 0.52 5.64
N LEU A 36 11.03 1.52 6.20
CA LEU A 36 12.39 1.87 5.76
C LEU A 36 13.36 0.70 5.94
N LEU A 37 13.36 0.05 7.11
CA LEU A 37 14.20 -1.12 7.37
C LEU A 37 13.89 -2.27 6.39
N TYR A 38 12.61 -2.56 6.15
CA TYR A 38 12.23 -3.68 5.29
C TYR A 38 12.57 -3.42 3.82
N PHE A 39 12.14 -2.28 3.26
CA PHE A 39 12.24 -2.00 1.83
C PHE A 39 13.62 -1.53 1.36
N TYR A 40 14.49 -1.06 2.28
CA TYR A 40 15.82 -0.56 1.91
C TYR A 40 16.97 -1.41 2.47
N ILE A 41 16.78 -2.09 3.62
CA ILE A 41 17.87 -2.84 4.27
C ILE A 41 17.68 -4.35 4.11
N LEU A 42 16.50 -4.89 4.43
CA LEU A 42 16.26 -6.34 4.39
C LEU A 42 15.98 -6.85 2.98
N VAL A 43 15.11 -6.16 2.24
CA VAL A 43 14.69 -6.52 0.88
C VAL A 43 14.80 -5.26 0.02
N PRO A 44 16.00 -4.93 -0.49
CA PRO A 44 16.18 -3.78 -1.36
C PRO A 44 15.46 -4.04 -2.69
N TYR A 45 14.29 -3.40 -2.85
CA TYR A 45 13.59 -3.39 -4.13
C TYR A 45 14.36 -2.49 -5.10
N CYS A 46 14.99 -3.08 -6.11
CA CYS A 46 15.71 -2.39 -7.19
C CYS A 46 14.76 -1.73 -8.21
N MET A 47 13.71 -1.07 -7.73
CA MET A 47 12.77 -0.35 -8.57
C MET A 47 13.42 0.92 -9.11
N ASN A 48 13.18 1.19 -10.39
CA ASN A 48 13.64 2.39 -11.03
C ASN A 48 12.84 3.59 -10.47
N MET A 49 13.43 4.79 -10.46
CA MET A 49 12.75 5.98 -9.89
C MET A 49 11.44 6.32 -10.62
N SER A 50 11.33 5.94 -11.90
CA SER A 50 10.10 6.00 -12.70
C SER A 50 8.96 5.19 -12.08
N ASP A 51 9.26 3.98 -11.62
CA ASP A 51 8.26 3.00 -11.19
C ASP A 51 7.73 3.40 -9.82
N ARG A 52 8.61 3.92 -8.96
CA ARG A 52 8.23 4.53 -7.67
C ARG A 52 7.25 5.68 -7.86
N VAL A 53 7.51 6.54 -8.85
CA VAL A 53 6.61 7.67 -9.15
C VAL A 53 5.30 7.19 -9.75
N ALA A 54 5.32 6.16 -10.59
CA ALA A 54 4.11 5.54 -11.14
C ALA A 54 3.23 4.94 -10.02
N ILE A 55 3.83 4.26 -9.05
CA ILE A 55 3.11 3.69 -7.89
C ILE A 55 2.47 4.80 -7.06
N VAL A 56 3.22 5.84 -6.73
CA VAL A 56 2.71 6.98 -5.93
C VAL A 56 1.59 7.70 -6.67
N LYS A 57 1.66 7.82 -7.99
CA LYS A 57 0.59 8.40 -8.82
C LYS A 57 -0.60 7.47 -9.02
N GLY A 58 -0.50 6.20 -8.60
CA GLY A 58 -1.52 5.19 -8.87
C GLY A 58 -1.64 4.81 -10.35
N THR A 59 -0.63 5.16 -11.16
CA THR A 59 -0.55 4.83 -12.60
C THR A 59 0.45 3.71 -12.85
N TYR A 60 0.82 2.95 -11.82
CA TYR A 60 1.65 1.76 -11.98
C TYR A 60 0.76 0.65 -12.51
N GLU A 61 1.14 0.13 -13.67
CA GLU A 61 0.47 -0.99 -14.32
C GLU A 61 1.50 -2.10 -14.39
N SER A 62 1.21 -3.25 -13.78
CA SER A 62 2.20 -4.32 -13.75
C SER A 62 2.26 -5.00 -15.12
N GLU A 63 3.48 -5.34 -15.57
CA GLU A 63 3.63 -6.10 -16.83
C GLU A 63 2.89 -7.45 -16.76
N GLU A 64 2.69 -8.00 -15.56
CA GLU A 64 1.92 -9.23 -15.33
C GLU A 64 0.44 -9.09 -15.72
N GLU A 65 -0.23 -7.99 -15.35
CA GLU A 65 -1.62 -7.71 -15.76
C GLU A 65 -1.73 -7.48 -17.27
N TRP A 66 -0.73 -6.82 -17.87
CA TRP A 66 -0.65 -6.62 -19.32
C TRP A 66 -0.51 -7.96 -20.07
N GLU A 67 0.32 -8.88 -19.57
CA GLU A 67 0.49 -10.21 -20.15
C GLU A 67 -0.78 -11.06 -19.97
N GLU A 68 -1.42 -11.04 -18.80
CA GLU A 68 -2.71 -11.72 -18.57
C GLU A 68 -3.79 -11.25 -19.55
N GLN A 69 -3.95 -9.93 -19.74
CA GLN A 69 -4.92 -9.40 -20.71
C GLN A 69 -4.60 -9.80 -22.16
N ARG A 70 -3.31 -9.83 -22.54
CA ARG A 70 -2.90 -10.25 -23.88
C ARG A 70 -3.20 -11.72 -24.12
N GLU A 71 -2.95 -12.57 -23.13
CA GLU A 71 -3.25 -14.00 -23.20
C GLU A 71 -4.76 -14.25 -23.25
N GLU A 72 -5.58 -13.53 -22.48
CA GLU A 72 -7.03 -13.59 -22.57
C GLU A 72 -7.57 -13.14 -23.95
N ARG A 73 -7.00 -12.06 -24.50
CA ARG A 73 -7.32 -11.57 -25.85
C ARG A 73 -7.02 -12.61 -26.93
N LYS A 74 -5.88 -13.29 -26.84
CA LYS A 74 -5.52 -14.38 -27.76
C LYS A 74 -6.51 -15.54 -27.64
N LYS A 75 -6.81 -15.97 -26.42
CA LYS A 75 -7.76 -17.07 -26.16
C LYS A 75 -9.18 -16.77 -26.67
N SER A 76 -9.64 -15.52 -26.57
CA SER A 76 -10.93 -15.10 -27.12
C SER A 76 -10.95 -15.10 -28.65
N MET A 77 -9.83 -14.73 -29.30
CA MET A 77 -9.69 -14.79 -30.76
C MET A 77 -9.67 -16.24 -31.28
N GLU A 78 -9.15 -17.19 -30.50
CA GLU A 78 -9.18 -18.61 -30.88
C GLU A 78 -10.57 -19.26 -30.73
N LEU A 79 -11.43 -18.72 -29.86
CA LEU A 79 -12.80 -19.20 -29.62
C LEU A 79 -13.84 -18.62 -30.59
N THR A 80 -13.47 -17.66 -31.44
CA THR A 80 -14.35 -17.11 -32.47
C THR A 80 -14.13 -17.89 -33.77
N PRO A 81 -15.05 -18.79 -34.17
CA PRO A 81 -14.92 -19.47 -35.46
C PRO A 81 -15.11 -18.47 -36.62
N PRO A 82 -14.44 -18.68 -37.76
CA PRO A 82 -14.61 -17.87 -38.97
C PRO A 82 -15.97 -18.05 -39.64
#